data_AF-A0A920J319-F1
#
_entry.id   AF-A0A920J319-F1
#
_cell.length_a   1.000
_cell.length_b   1.000
_cell.length_c   1.000
_cell.angle_alpha   90.00
_cell.angle_beta   90.00
_cell.angle_gamma   90.00
#
_symmetry.space_group_name_H-M   'P 1'
#
loop_
_entity.id
_entity.type
_entity.pdbx_description
1 polymer ?
#
loop_
_entity_poly.entity_id
_entity_poly.type
_entity_poly.pdbx_seq_one_letter_code
_entity_poly.pdbx_strand_id
1 'polypeptide(L)' 'MYIEKSGFDLDKEWELYMAYNLFKSAGILQGIVGRVRDGTAANKNAEEMRARVRPLAEGAWKLIEENFV' A
#
# COMPACT_ATOMS: atom_id res chain seq x y z
N MET A 1 1.74 -14.22 -19.54
CA MET A 1 2.49 -13.04 -20.01
C MET A 1 3.66 -12.60 -19.11
N TYR A 2 3.49 -12.17 -17.85
CA TYR A 2 4.66 -11.77 -17.01
C TYR A 2 5.50 -12.98 -16.59
N ILE A 3 4.91 -13.94 -15.86
CA ILE A 3 5.58 -15.18 -15.39
C ILE A 3 6.24 -15.92 -16.55
N GLU A 4 5.52 -16.05 -17.67
CA GLU A 4 6.00 -16.68 -18.91
C GLU A 4 7.27 -16.01 -19.50
N LYS A 5 7.40 -14.68 -19.37
CA LYS A 5 8.55 -13.93 -19.90
C LYS A 5 9.69 -13.80 -18.89
N SER A 6 9.39 -13.73 -17.60
CA SER A 6 10.38 -13.55 -16.53
C SER A 6 10.95 -14.86 -16.00
N GLY A 7 10.23 -15.98 -16.18
CA GLY A 7 10.53 -17.25 -15.53
C GLY A 7 10.34 -17.23 -14.01
N PHE A 8 9.77 -16.15 -13.47
CA PHE A 8 9.59 -15.97 -12.03
C PHE A 8 8.21 -16.45 -11.61
N ASP A 9 8.18 -17.49 -10.78
CA ASP A 9 6.95 -18.01 -10.16
C ASP A 9 6.53 -17.07 -9.03
N LEU A 10 5.33 -16.49 -9.16
CA LEU A 10 4.75 -15.57 -8.18
C LEU A 10 3.72 -16.25 -7.28
N ASP A 11 3.32 -17.48 -7.58
CA ASP A 11 2.15 -18.12 -6.96
C ASP A 11 2.37 -18.43 -5.48
N LYS A 12 3.64 -18.57 -5.05
CA LYS A 12 3.96 -18.94 -3.65
C LYS A 12 3.85 -17.79 -2.66
N GLU A 13 4.00 -16.55 -3.12
CA GLU A 13 4.07 -15.37 -2.23
C GLU A 13 3.21 -14.21 -2.72
N TRP A 14 2.28 -14.48 -3.63
CA TRP A 14 1.46 -13.46 -4.27
C TRP A 14 0.74 -12.57 -3.24
N GLU A 15 0.11 -13.19 -2.24
CA GLU A 15 -0.64 -12.53 -1.17
C GLU A 15 0.28 -11.67 -0.30
N LEU A 16 1.50 -12.13 -0.03
CA LEU A 16 2.50 -11.37 0.71
C LEU A 16 2.95 -10.14 -0.10
N TYR A 17 3.20 -10.28 -1.40
CA TYR A 17 3.56 -9.15 -2.26
C TYR A 17 2.43 -8.13 -2.37
N MET A 18 1.18 -8.59 -2.43
CA MET A 18 0.02 -7.72 -2.44
C MET A 18 -0.14 -6.98 -1.11
N ALA A 19 -0.03 -7.68 0.02
CA ALA A 19 -0.07 -7.06 1.35
C ALA A 19 1.03 -6.00 1.50
N TYR A 20 2.27 -6.33 1.13
CA TYR A 20 3.39 -5.39 1.16
C TYR A 20 3.13 -4.14 0.30
N ASN A 21 2.64 -4.30 -0.93
CA ASN A 21 2.40 -3.16 -1.83
C ASN A 21 1.25 -2.27 -1.36
N LEU A 22 0.20 -2.83 -0.76
CA LEU A 22 -0.88 -2.06 -0.12
C LEU A 22 -0.35 -1.29 1.09
N PHE A 23 0.41 -1.94 1.97
CA PHE A 23 1.00 -1.31 3.15
C PHE A 23 1.99 -0.19 2.77
N LYS A 24 2.86 -0.44 1.79
CA LYS A 24 3.78 0.55 1.22
C LYS A 24 3.01 1.77 0.70
N SER A 25 1.92 1.55 -0.03
CA SER A 25 1.08 2.64 -0.54
C SER A 25 0.44 3.43 0.59
N ALA A 26 -0.08 2.76 1.63
CA ALA A 26 -0.60 3.40 2.83
C ALA A 26 0.46 4.28 3.52
N GLY A 27 1.68 3.78 3.68
CA GLY A 27 2.80 4.53 4.27
C GLY A 27 3.20 5.77 3.47
N ILE A 28 3.23 5.67 2.12
CA ILE A 28 3.48 6.82 1.24
C ILE A 28 2.41 7.89 1.43
N LEU A 29 1.13 7.50 1.41
CA LEU A 29 0.02 8.43 1.61
C LEU A 29 0.04 9.04 3.02
N GLN A 30 0.37 8.25 4.04
CA GLN A 30 0.50 8.75 5.41
C GLN A 30 1.64 9.76 5.54
N GLY A 31 2.76 9.56 4.83
CA GLY A 31 3.83 10.55 4.76
C GLY A 31 3.38 11.88 4.12
N ILE A 32 2.49 11.83 3.11
CA ILE A 32 1.87 13.03 2.53
C ILE A 32 0.98 13.73 3.57
N VAL A 33 0.14 12.97 4.29
CA VAL A 33 -0.73 13.49 5.36
C VAL A 33 0.08 14.12 6.49
N GLY A 34 1.25 13.56 6.82
CA GLY A 34 2.19 14.14 7.78
C GLY A 34 2.68 15.52 7.33
N ARG A 35 3.15 15.65 6.09
CA ARG A 35 3.59 16.95 5.53
C ARG A 35 2.46 17.97 5.46
N VAL A 36 1.25 17.53 5.18
CA VAL A 36 0.03 18.34 5.24
C VAL A 36 -0.18 18.91 6.64
N ARG A 37 -0.17 18.04 7.67
CA ARG A 37 -0.31 18.44 9.07
C ARG A 37 0.76 19.46 9.46
N ASP A 38 1.97 19.27 8.94
CA ASP A 38 3.12 20.13 9.23
C ASP A 38 3.15 21.41 8.36
N GLY A 39 2.15 21.62 7.49
CA GLY A 39 2.05 22.82 6.63
C GLY A 39 3.08 22.88 5.50
N THR A 40 3.71 21.76 5.16
CA THR A 40 4.81 21.66 4.17
C THR A 40 4.41 20.93 2.88
N ALA A 41 3.14 20.54 2.73
CA ALA A 41 2.65 19.91 1.52
C ALA A 41 2.47 20.92 0.37
N ALA A 42 3.18 20.71 -0.74
CA ALA A 42 3.10 21.57 -1.92
C ALA A 42 1.87 21.30 -2.82
N ASN A 43 1.20 20.15 -2.66
CA ASN A 43 0.09 19.73 -3.51
C ASN A 43 -1.28 20.06 -2.87
N LYS A 44 -2.17 20.71 -3.63
CA LYS A 44 -3.53 21.08 -3.20
C LYS A 44 -4.43 19.87 -2.90
N ASN A 45 -4.18 18.72 -3.52
CA ASN A 45 -4.98 17.51 -3.32
C ASN A 45 -4.41 16.60 -2.22
N ALA A 46 -3.41 17.06 -1.47
CA ALA A 46 -2.75 16.24 -0.45
C ALA A 46 -3.70 15.86 0.71
N GLU A 47 -4.70 16.69 0.99
CA GLU A 47 -5.71 16.44 2.02
C GLU A 47 -6.59 15.22 1.71
N GLU A 48 -6.92 15.02 0.43
CA GLU A 48 -7.74 13.92 -0.06
C GLU A 48 -7.06 12.55 0.16
N MET A 49 -5.73 12.54 0.29
CA MET A 49 -4.96 11.30 0.54
C MET A 49 -5.27 10.70 1.91
N ARG A 50 -5.71 11.51 2.88
CA ARG A 50 -6.01 11.05 4.25
C ARG A 50 -7.07 9.95 4.27
N ALA A 51 -8.13 10.10 3.47
CA ALA A 51 -9.22 9.13 3.39
C ALA A 51 -8.78 7.76 2.83
N ARG A 52 -7.64 7.72 2.13
CA ARG A 52 -7.11 6.52 1.46
C ARG A 52 -6.12 5.73 2.30
N VAL A 53 -5.49 6.35 3.31
CA VAL A 53 -4.46 5.69 4.14
C VAL A 53 -5.02 4.46 4.85
N ARG A 54 -6.12 4.64 5.60
CA ARG A 54 -6.68 3.59 6.44
C ARG A 54 -7.20 2.39 5.64
N PRO A 55 -8.00 2.56 4.57
CA PRO A 55 -8.44 1.43 3.75
C PRO A 55 -7.29 0.61 3.15
N LEU A 56 -6.19 1.25 2.76
CA LEU A 56 -5.01 0.55 2.23
C LEU A 56 -4.28 -0.25 3.32
N ALA A 57 -4.11 0.34 4.51
CA ALA A 57 -3.47 -0.35 5.63
C ALA A 57 -4.31 -1.54 6.13
N GLU A 58 -5.63 -1.36 6.25
CA GLU A 58 -6.56 -2.44 6.63
C GLU A 58 -6.63 -3.53 5.57
N GLY A 59 -6.66 -3.17 4.28
CA GLY A 59 -6.60 -4.14 3.19
C GLY A 59 -5.31 -4.96 3.18
N ALA A 60 -4.17 -4.32 3.49
CA ALA A 60 -2.91 -5.03 3.65
C ALA A 60 -2.95 -6.01 4.83
N TRP A 61 -3.46 -5.57 5.98
CA TRP A 61 -3.54 -6.42 7.18
C TRP A 61 -4.48 -7.60 6.98
N LYS A 62 -5.62 -7.38 6.33
CA LYS A 62 -6.58 -8.43 6.01
C LYS A 62 -5.95 -9.55 5.17
N LEU A 63 -5.13 -9.21 4.16
CA LEU A 63 -4.40 -10.21 3.39
C LEU A 63 -3.43 -11.03 4.25
N ILE A 64 -2.84 -10.41 5.28
CA ILE A 64 -1.98 -11.13 6.23
C ILE A 64 -2.80 -12.10 7.09
N GLU A 65 -3.88 -11.61 7.70
CA GLU A 65 -4.76 -12.42 8.56
C GLU A 65 -5.37 -13.60 7.82
N GLU A 66 -5.77 -13.44 6.55
CA GLU A 66 -6.44 -14.51 5.80
C GLU A 66 -5.49 -15.60 5.28
N ASN A 67 -4.18 -15.33 5.19
CA ASN A 67 -3.24 -16.21 4.48
C ASN A 67 -2.03 -16.66 5.32
N PHE A 68 -1.72 -15.99 6.43
CA PHE A 68 -0.47 -16.24 7.18
C PHE A 68 -0.63 -16.31 8.70
N VAL A 69 -1.85 -16.15 9.24
CA VAL A 69 -2.18 -16.25 10.68
C VAL A 69 -3.17 -17.38 10.89
#